data_AF-A0A7X8EH19-F1
#
_entry.id   AF-A0A7X8EH19-F1
#
_cell.length_a   1.000
_cell.length_b   1.000
_cell.length_c   1.000
_cell.angle_alpha   90.00
_cell.angle_beta   90.00
_cell.angle_gamma   90.00
#
_symmetry.space_group_name_H-M   'P 1'
#
loop_
_entity.id
_entity.type
_entity.pdbx_description
1 polymer ?
#
loop_
_entity_poly.entity_id
_entity_poly.type
_entity_poly.pdbx_seq_one_letter_code
_entity_poly.pdbx_strand_id
1 'polypeptide(L)'
;MNTVSIKSNVTFQRRDVTNSFNANIRIDNDSLIWISITAPLGIELVRGLFERDSFAIINYHEKTYYQGSYSTIKKYTSSDLNFNFLQNILTSSFISEYQNNFDSLQDTLFVNDDEEYVMESKIDDFNTTIKIDAKSFKISELNISKALKIVLEICYEKYVKIDGFLFPHKIIVSNNNASNPISLTINYNNVVFNKEVKTPFRIPKKFEPVKLK
;
A
#
# COMPACT_ATOMS: atom_id res chain seq x y z
N MET A 1 9.14 -9.24 11.93
CA MET A 1 8.64 -7.97 12.51
C MET A 1 7.22 -8.24 12.95
N ASN A 2 6.90 -8.05 14.22
CA ASN A 2 5.56 -8.35 14.72
C ASN A 2 4.62 -7.16 14.55
N THR A 3 5.11 -5.96 14.85
CA THR A 3 4.33 -4.73 14.72
C THR A 3 5.18 -3.62 14.14
N VAL A 4 4.54 -2.64 13.50
CA VAL A 4 5.19 -1.38 13.10
C VAL A 4 4.25 -0.19 13.27
N SER A 5 4.76 0.91 13.83
CA SER A 5 4.08 2.19 13.87
C SER A 5 4.86 3.22 13.06
N ILE A 6 4.17 3.87 12.13
CA ILE A 6 4.74 4.78 11.15
C ILE A 6 3.99 6.11 11.22
N LYS A 7 4.72 7.20 11.43
CA LYS A 7 4.22 8.56 11.16
C LYS A 7 4.71 8.98 9.79
N SER A 8 3.82 9.51 8.97
CA SER A 8 4.14 9.85 7.58
C SER A 8 3.47 11.12 7.11
N ASN A 9 4.07 11.76 6.10
CA ASN A 9 3.40 12.71 5.24
C ASN A 9 2.91 12.02 3.97
N VAL A 10 1.69 12.32 3.57
CA VAL A 10 1.05 11.72 2.40
C VAL A 10 0.64 12.83 1.45
N THR A 11 1.12 12.78 0.21
CA THR A 11 0.70 13.66 -0.88
C THR A 11 -0.14 12.86 -1.85
N PHE A 12 -1.39 13.28 -2.03
CA PHE A 12 -2.30 12.73 -3.02
C PHE A 12 -2.42 13.69 -4.19
N GLN A 13 -2.20 13.18 -5.40
CA GLN A 13 -2.30 13.95 -6.64
C GLN A 13 -3.28 13.28 -7.59
N ARG A 14 -4.21 14.08 -8.14
CA ARG A 14 -5.16 13.66 -9.17
C ARG A 14 -5.36 14.82 -10.15
N ARG A 15 -4.90 14.65 -11.39
CA ARG A 15 -4.85 15.73 -12.39
C ARG A 15 -4.11 16.94 -11.78
N ASP A 16 -4.74 18.12 -11.78
CA ASP A 16 -4.18 19.36 -11.25
C ASP A 16 -4.42 19.56 -9.75
N VAL A 17 -5.11 18.62 -9.09
CA VAL A 17 -5.42 18.71 -7.65
C VAL A 17 -4.35 17.96 -6.86
N THR A 18 -3.66 18.69 -5.99
CA THR A 18 -2.69 18.14 -5.04
C THR A 18 -3.14 18.44 -3.61
N ASN A 19 -3.24 17.41 -2.77
CA ASN A 19 -3.55 17.55 -1.35
C ASN A 19 -2.48 16.84 -0.51
N SER A 20 -2.14 17.43 0.64
CA SER A 20 -1.17 16.86 1.57
C SER A 20 -1.77 16.66 2.96
N PHE A 21 -1.48 15.52 3.57
CA PHE A 21 -2.01 15.11 4.86
C PHE A 21 -0.90 14.50 5.72
N ASN A 22 -1.13 14.41 7.02
CA ASN A 22 -0.34 13.52 7.88
C ASN A 22 -1.09 12.20 8.02
N ALA A 23 -0.36 11.09 8.09
CA ALA A 23 -0.92 9.80 8.42
C ALA A 23 -0.14 9.15 9.59
N ASN A 24 -0.88 8.44 10.42
CA ASN A 24 -0.35 7.52 11.42
C ASN A 24 -0.81 6.12 11.06
N ILE A 25 0.12 5.27 10.67
CA ILE A 25 -0.11 3.91 10.22
C ILE A 25 0.41 2.98 11.31
N ARG A 26 -0.40 2.01 11.72
CA ARG A 26 -0.05 0.99 12.69
C ARG A 26 -0.40 -0.36 12.09
N ILE A 27 0.55 -1.27 12.09
CA ILE A 27 0.40 -2.60 11.52
C ILE A 27 0.71 -3.59 12.64
N ASP A 28 -0.22 -4.51 12.86
CA ASP A 28 0.04 -5.78 13.54
C ASP A 28 0.14 -6.83 12.45
N ASN A 29 1.34 -7.41 12.30
CA ASN A 29 1.73 -8.15 11.12
C ASN A 29 0.80 -9.35 10.93
N ASP A 30 0.29 -9.48 9.71
CA ASP A 30 -0.69 -10.49 9.34
C ASP A 30 -1.94 -10.43 10.21
N SER A 31 -2.33 -9.31 10.80
CA SER A 31 -3.55 -9.23 11.62
C SER A 31 -4.41 -8.06 11.22
N LEU A 32 -3.87 -6.84 11.35
CA LEU A 32 -4.60 -5.63 11.07
C LEU A 32 -3.67 -4.50 10.64
N ILE A 33 -4.22 -3.58 9.86
CA ILE A 33 -3.64 -2.28 9.56
C ILE A 33 -4.63 -1.22 10.03
N TRP A 34 -4.16 -0.30 10.86
CA TRP A 34 -4.91 0.84 11.34
C TRP A 34 -4.27 2.11 10.79
N ILE A 35 -5.07 2.98 10.19
CA ILE A 35 -4.60 4.21 9.55
C ILE A 35 -5.44 5.37 10.05
N SER A 36 -4.81 6.41 10.54
CA SER A 36 -5.45 7.70 10.84
C SER A 36 -4.86 8.78 9.96
N ILE A 37 -5.70 9.44 9.18
CA ILE A 37 -5.35 10.56 8.31
C ILE A 37 -5.83 11.84 8.97
N THR A 38 -4.92 12.78 9.15
CA THR A 38 -5.19 14.07 9.79
C THR A 38 -4.80 15.22 8.87
N ALA A 39 -5.58 16.29 8.89
CA ALA A 39 -5.22 17.55 8.26
C ALA A 39 -3.96 18.16 8.90
N PRO A 40 -3.28 19.11 8.22
CA PRO A 40 -2.41 20.05 8.92
C PRO A 40 -3.18 20.65 10.11
N LEU A 41 -2.55 20.77 11.28
CA LEU A 41 -3.16 21.11 12.59
C LEU A 41 -3.78 19.95 13.39
N GLY A 42 -3.71 18.71 12.90
CA GLY A 42 -3.99 17.50 13.71
C GLY A 42 -5.46 17.10 13.82
N ILE A 43 -6.35 17.72 13.05
CA ILE A 43 -7.76 17.32 12.97
C ILE A 43 -7.85 16.02 12.16
N GLU A 44 -8.44 14.98 12.75
CA GLU A 44 -8.64 13.70 12.06
C GLU A 44 -9.76 13.81 11.02
N LEU A 45 -9.44 13.43 9.78
CA LEU A 45 -10.34 13.46 8.63
C LEU A 45 -10.90 12.06 8.35
N VAL A 46 -10.01 11.07 8.36
CA VAL A 46 -10.34 9.68 8.00
C VAL A 46 -9.64 8.72 8.95
N ARG A 47 -10.33 7.66 9.34
CA ARG A 47 -9.74 6.52 10.04
C ARG A 47 -10.12 5.22 9.35
N GLY A 48 -9.12 4.44 8.97
CA GLY A 48 -9.27 3.10 8.41
C GLY A 48 -8.85 2.03 9.42
N LEU A 49 -9.58 0.93 9.44
CA LEU A 49 -9.19 -0.35 10.03
C LEU A 49 -9.34 -1.41 8.95
N PHE A 50 -8.25 -2.12 8.67
CA PHE A 50 -8.17 -3.14 7.63
C PHE A 50 -7.73 -4.43 8.33
N GLU A 51 -8.63 -5.40 8.39
CA GLU A 51 -8.38 -6.73 8.93
C GLU A 51 -8.15 -7.70 7.76
N ARG A 52 -7.89 -8.99 8.01
CA ARG A 52 -7.57 -9.94 6.92
C ARG A 52 -8.66 -10.05 5.84
N ASP A 53 -9.90 -10.01 6.27
CA ASP A 53 -11.10 -10.38 5.52
C ASP A 53 -12.12 -9.23 5.43
N SER A 54 -11.93 -8.19 6.24
CA SER A 54 -12.83 -7.05 6.34
C SER A 54 -12.08 -5.73 6.43
N PHE A 55 -12.77 -4.64 6.15
CA PHE A 55 -12.27 -3.31 6.44
C PHE A 55 -13.41 -2.36 6.80
N ALA A 56 -13.05 -1.31 7.53
CA ALA A 56 -13.93 -0.24 7.94
C ALA A 56 -13.22 1.11 7.73
N ILE A 57 -13.93 2.08 7.17
CA ILE A 57 -13.41 3.44 6.96
C ILE A 57 -14.42 4.41 7.55
N ILE A 58 -13.96 5.31 8.42
CA ILE A 58 -14.73 6.40 9.00
C ILE A 58 -14.27 7.70 8.35
N ASN A 59 -15.20 8.47 7.78
CA ASN A 59 -14.98 9.85 7.36
C ASN A 59 -15.57 10.79 8.42
N TYR A 60 -14.70 11.43 9.19
CA TYR A 60 -15.10 12.36 10.26
C TYR A 60 -15.63 13.68 9.73
N HIS A 61 -15.20 14.10 8.54
CA HIS A 61 -15.67 15.32 7.91
C HIS A 61 -17.13 15.20 7.45
N GLU A 62 -17.44 14.12 6.73
CA GLU A 62 -18.79 13.85 6.22
C GLU A 62 -19.70 13.16 7.25
N LYS A 63 -19.14 12.72 8.38
CA LYS A 63 -19.83 11.91 9.40
C LYS A 63 -20.44 10.65 8.78
N THR A 64 -19.68 10.01 7.91
CA THR A 64 -20.05 8.77 7.24
C THR A 64 -19.08 7.66 7.58
N TYR A 65 -19.50 6.42 7.38
CA TYR A 65 -18.60 5.28 7.45
C TYR A 65 -18.95 4.23 6.40
N TYR A 66 -17.96 3.44 6.03
CA TYR A 66 -18.10 2.25 5.20
C TYR A 66 -17.59 1.04 5.98
N GLN A 67 -18.27 -0.10 5.84
CA GLN A 67 -17.81 -1.41 6.30
C GLN A 67 -18.07 -2.44 5.22
N GLY A 68 -17.10 -3.31 4.96
CA GLY A 68 -17.25 -4.35 3.95
C GLY A 68 -16.08 -5.32 3.92
N SER A 69 -16.15 -6.26 2.98
CA SER A 69 -15.10 -7.25 2.69
C SER A 69 -14.32 -6.87 1.44
N TYR A 70 -13.10 -7.40 1.30
CA TYR A 70 -12.29 -7.22 0.09
C TYR A 70 -12.96 -7.79 -1.17
N SER A 71 -13.82 -8.80 -1.04
CA SER A 71 -14.64 -9.31 -2.15
C SER A 71 -15.59 -8.25 -2.73
N THR A 72 -15.93 -7.22 -1.95
CA THR A 72 -16.72 -6.09 -2.45
C THR A 72 -15.88 -5.13 -3.30
N ILE A 73 -14.59 -4.95 -2.96
CA ILE A 73 -13.68 -4.07 -3.71
C ILE A 73 -13.34 -4.65 -5.10
N LYS A 74 -13.18 -5.98 -5.20
CA LYS A 74 -12.89 -6.66 -6.49
C LYS A 74 -13.88 -6.31 -7.61
N LYS A 75 -15.11 -5.92 -7.29
CA LYS A 75 -16.12 -5.52 -8.29
C LYS A 75 -15.81 -4.16 -8.93
N TYR A 76 -15.01 -3.33 -8.28
CA TYR A 76 -14.74 -1.94 -8.65
C TYR A 76 -13.29 -1.70 -9.07
N THR A 77 -12.38 -2.63 -8.76
CA THR A 77 -10.96 -2.53 -9.09
C THR A 77 -10.50 -3.77 -9.84
N SER A 78 -9.73 -3.57 -10.91
CA SER A 78 -9.14 -4.67 -11.70
C SER A 78 -7.99 -5.40 -10.97
N SER A 79 -7.55 -4.86 -9.83
CA SER A 79 -6.51 -5.42 -8.98
C SER A 79 -7.13 -6.20 -7.83
N ASP A 80 -6.52 -7.32 -7.46
CA ASP A 80 -6.86 -8.12 -6.28
C ASP A 80 -6.44 -7.41 -4.98
N LEU A 81 -7.04 -6.25 -4.73
CA LEU A 81 -6.82 -5.47 -3.52
C LEU A 81 -7.37 -6.25 -2.31
N ASN A 82 -6.45 -6.84 -1.55
CA ASN A 82 -6.73 -7.56 -0.32
C ASN A 82 -5.84 -7.02 0.82
N PHE A 83 -6.01 -7.58 2.02
CA PHE A 83 -5.20 -7.21 3.18
C PHE A 83 -3.69 -7.36 2.94
N ASN A 84 -3.26 -8.50 2.40
CA ASN A 84 -1.84 -8.80 2.16
C ASN A 84 -1.22 -7.79 1.19
N PHE A 85 -1.93 -7.47 0.11
CA PHE A 85 -1.49 -6.48 -0.87
C PHE A 85 -1.26 -5.12 -0.21
N LEU A 86 -2.22 -4.66 0.61
CA LEU A 86 -2.07 -3.40 1.35
C LEU A 86 -0.92 -3.44 2.36
N GLN A 87 -0.77 -4.55 3.11
CA GLN A 87 0.34 -4.73 4.04
C GLN A 87 1.67 -4.68 3.30
N ASN A 88 1.80 -5.42 2.20
CA ASN A 88 3.01 -5.53 1.40
C ASN A 88 3.41 -4.21 0.76
N ILE A 89 2.44 -3.39 0.32
CA ILE A 89 2.72 -2.01 -0.10
C ILE A 89 3.43 -1.27 1.03
N LEU A 90 2.81 -1.23 2.21
CA LEU A 90 3.28 -0.40 3.34
C LEU A 90 4.56 -0.92 4.00
N THR A 91 4.87 -2.21 3.86
CA THR A 91 6.05 -2.84 4.46
C THR A 91 7.14 -3.20 3.47
N SER A 92 6.91 -2.98 2.17
CA SER A 92 7.78 -3.45 1.07
C SER A 92 8.11 -4.95 1.19
N SER A 93 7.08 -5.77 1.36
CA SER A 93 7.21 -7.22 1.64
C SER A 93 6.62 -8.12 0.54
N PHE A 94 6.52 -7.63 -0.71
CA PHE A 94 5.96 -8.41 -1.81
C PHE A 94 6.76 -9.69 -2.15
N ILE A 95 8.06 -9.76 -1.85
CA ILE A 95 8.88 -10.94 -2.20
C ILE A 95 8.28 -12.23 -1.63
N SER A 96 7.78 -12.23 -0.39
CA SER A 96 7.16 -13.42 0.22
C SER A 96 5.82 -13.81 -0.41
N GLU A 97 5.09 -12.85 -1.00
CA GLU A 97 3.83 -13.12 -1.69
C GLU A 97 4.05 -13.79 -3.03
N TYR A 98 5.13 -13.42 -3.73
CA TYR A 98 5.43 -14.01 -5.02
C TYR A 98 6.34 -15.25 -4.95
N GLN A 99 7.05 -15.48 -3.85
CA GLN A 99 7.94 -16.65 -3.66
C GLN A 99 7.32 -18.00 -4.05
N ASN A 100 6.02 -18.22 -3.81
CA ASN A 100 5.32 -19.47 -4.13
C ASN A 100 4.63 -19.47 -5.51
N ASN A 101 4.61 -18.34 -6.22
CA ASN A 101 3.97 -18.21 -7.53
C ASN A 101 4.97 -18.33 -8.69
N PHE A 102 6.27 -18.43 -8.41
CA PHE A 102 7.34 -18.54 -9.42
C PHE A 102 7.57 -19.96 -9.96
N ASP A 103 6.67 -20.90 -9.65
CA ASP A 103 6.71 -22.25 -10.20
C ASP A 103 6.13 -22.33 -11.63
N SER A 104 5.72 -21.21 -12.23
CA SER A 104 5.13 -21.20 -13.58
C SER A 104 6.21 -21.10 -14.66
N LEU A 105 6.04 -21.84 -15.76
CA LEU A 105 6.96 -21.90 -16.92
C LEU A 105 7.17 -20.56 -17.66
N GLN A 106 6.59 -19.45 -17.19
CA GLN A 106 6.64 -18.12 -17.81
C GLN A 106 7.46 -17.11 -16.99
N ASP A 107 7.92 -17.46 -15.79
CA ASP A 107 8.63 -16.53 -14.93
C ASP A 107 10.12 -16.44 -15.32
N THR A 108 10.65 -15.23 -15.51
CA THR A 108 12.06 -14.99 -15.86
C THR A 108 12.73 -14.17 -14.76
N LEU A 109 13.91 -14.63 -14.32
CA LEU A 109 14.80 -13.90 -13.41
C LEU A 109 16.12 -13.61 -14.13
N PHE A 110 16.51 -12.33 -14.20
CA PHE A 110 17.79 -11.92 -14.77
C PHE A 110 18.37 -10.73 -14.01
N VAL A 111 19.66 -10.46 -14.22
CA VAL A 111 20.33 -9.25 -13.70
C VAL A 111 20.43 -8.25 -14.85
N ASN A 112 19.96 -7.02 -14.65
CA ASN A 112 20.10 -5.95 -15.63
C ASN A 112 21.44 -5.20 -15.48
N ASP A 113 21.71 -4.26 -16.39
CA ASP A 113 22.94 -3.45 -16.38
C ASP A 113 23.08 -2.55 -15.13
N ASP A 114 21.97 -2.32 -14.40
CA ASP A 114 21.90 -1.51 -13.19
C ASP A 114 22.12 -2.33 -11.89
N GLU A 115 22.58 -3.58 -11.99
CA GLU A 115 22.73 -4.52 -10.87
C GLU A 115 21.40 -4.77 -10.12
N GLU A 116 20.29 -4.84 -10.84
CA GLU A 116 18.99 -5.25 -10.28
C GLU A 116 18.61 -6.64 -10.76
N TYR A 117 18.05 -7.45 -9.86
CA TYR A 117 17.30 -8.62 -10.26
C TYR A 117 15.93 -8.18 -10.77
N VAL A 118 15.61 -8.55 -12.00
CA VAL A 118 14.30 -8.30 -12.62
C VAL A 118 13.54 -9.61 -12.71
N MET A 119 12.30 -9.56 -12.27
CA MET A 119 11.41 -10.69 -12.14
C MET A 119 10.09 -10.37 -12.83
N GLU A 120 9.71 -11.20 -13.79
CA GLU A 120 8.53 -10.99 -14.61
C GLU A 120 7.57 -12.16 -14.48
N SER A 121 6.27 -11.88 -14.42
CA SER A 121 5.21 -12.88 -14.38
C SER A 121 3.98 -12.41 -15.15
N LYS A 122 3.18 -13.35 -15.66
CA LYS A 122 1.98 -13.07 -16.43
C LYS A 122 0.77 -13.83 -15.89
N ILE A 123 -0.27 -13.10 -15.52
CA ILE A 123 -1.55 -13.64 -15.07
C ILE A 123 -2.65 -13.01 -15.93
N ASP A 124 -3.38 -13.85 -16.66
CA ASP A 124 -4.39 -13.42 -17.64
C ASP A 124 -3.83 -12.37 -18.64
N ASP A 125 -4.44 -11.17 -18.67
CA ASP A 125 -4.05 -10.04 -19.52
C ASP A 125 -2.99 -9.12 -18.88
N PHE A 126 -2.56 -9.42 -17.66
CA PHE A 126 -1.67 -8.56 -16.88
C PHE A 126 -0.26 -9.14 -16.82
N ASN A 127 0.74 -8.29 -17.04
CA ASN A 127 2.14 -8.61 -16.76
C ASN A 127 2.59 -7.86 -15.51
N THR A 128 3.20 -8.55 -14.57
CA THR A 128 3.81 -8.00 -13.37
C THR A 128 5.33 -8.03 -13.53
N THR A 129 5.99 -6.90 -13.31
CA THR A 129 7.45 -6.80 -13.26
C THR A 129 7.85 -6.30 -11.87
N ILE A 130 8.78 -6.99 -11.23
CA ILE A 130 9.36 -6.63 -9.93
C ILE A 130 10.86 -6.43 -10.13
N LYS A 131 11.37 -5.26 -9.73
CA LYS A 131 12.80 -4.98 -9.70
C LYS A 131 13.29 -5.03 -8.26
N ILE A 132 14.43 -5.68 -8.05
CA ILE A 132 15.02 -5.92 -6.75
C ILE A 132 16.48 -5.49 -6.82
N ASP A 133 16.88 -4.55 -5.95
CA ASP A 133 18.27 -4.13 -5.82
C ASP A 133 19.15 -5.32 -5.40
N ALA A 134 20.18 -5.66 -6.17
CA ALA A 134 20.97 -6.88 -5.94
C ALA A 134 21.85 -6.83 -4.68
N LYS A 135 22.08 -5.63 -4.12
CA LYS A 135 22.90 -5.46 -2.91
C LYS A 135 22.08 -5.65 -1.64
N SER A 136 20.89 -5.06 -1.61
CA SER A 136 20.01 -5.04 -0.45
C SER A 136 18.94 -6.14 -0.47
N PHE A 137 18.70 -6.74 -1.64
CA PHE A 137 17.60 -7.66 -1.90
C PHE A 137 16.23 -7.06 -1.55
N LYS A 138 16.10 -5.73 -1.69
CA LYS A 138 14.84 -5.01 -1.51
C LYS A 138 14.24 -4.63 -2.86
N ILE A 139 12.92 -4.68 -2.93
CA ILE A 139 12.19 -4.28 -4.12
C ILE A 139 12.37 -2.78 -4.31
N SER A 140 12.88 -2.37 -5.47
CA SER A 140 12.93 -0.96 -5.88
C SER A 140 11.63 -0.55 -6.56
N GLU A 141 11.02 -1.45 -7.33
CA GLU A 141 9.88 -1.15 -8.20
C GLU A 141 8.97 -2.38 -8.40
N LEU A 142 7.66 -2.16 -8.43
CA LEU A 142 6.67 -3.14 -8.89
C LEU A 142 5.73 -2.47 -9.90
N ASN A 143 5.65 -3.06 -11.09
CA ASN A 143 4.76 -2.62 -12.16
C ASN A 143 3.74 -3.71 -12.48
N ILE A 144 2.49 -3.29 -12.67
CA ILE A 144 1.45 -4.11 -13.31
C ILE A 144 1.07 -3.41 -14.60
N SER A 145 1.15 -4.12 -15.72
CA SER A 145 0.83 -3.62 -17.05
C SER A 145 -0.30 -4.42 -17.70
N LYS A 146 -1.10 -3.77 -18.54
CA LYS A 146 -2.10 -4.40 -19.42
C LYS A 146 -1.89 -3.88 -20.84
N ALA A 147 -1.79 -4.79 -21.82
CA ALA A 147 -1.52 -4.44 -23.22
C ALA A 147 -0.34 -3.46 -23.38
N LEU A 148 0.78 -3.74 -22.70
CA LEU A 148 2.01 -2.95 -22.68
C LEU A 148 1.92 -1.56 -22.04
N LYS A 149 0.79 -1.21 -21.39
CA LYS A 149 0.66 0.02 -20.62
C LYS A 149 0.72 -0.29 -19.13
N ILE A 150 1.63 0.36 -18.40
CA ILE A 150 1.66 0.30 -16.94
C ILE A 150 0.36 0.91 -16.41
N VAL A 151 -0.39 0.14 -15.63
CA VAL A 151 -1.66 0.56 -15.00
C VAL A 151 -1.50 0.80 -13.51
N LEU A 152 -0.52 0.15 -12.88
CA LEU A 152 -0.11 0.37 -11.50
C LEU A 152 1.42 0.33 -11.44
N GLU A 153 1.99 1.29 -10.73
CA GLU A 153 3.42 1.37 -10.44
C GLU A 153 3.58 1.65 -8.94
N ILE A 154 4.48 0.92 -8.29
CA ILE A 154 4.85 1.12 -6.90
C ILE A 154 6.37 1.24 -6.84
N CYS A 155 6.87 2.40 -6.42
CA CYS A 155 8.30 2.65 -6.26
C CYS A 155 8.66 2.80 -4.78
N TYR A 156 9.75 2.16 -4.38
CA TYR A 156 10.32 2.26 -3.05
C TYR A 156 11.67 2.97 -3.10
N GLU A 157 11.80 4.03 -2.33
CA GLU A 157 13.00 4.84 -2.34
C GLU A 157 13.60 4.98 -0.93
N LYS A 158 14.91 5.27 -0.91
CA LYS A 158 15.65 5.68 0.29
C LYS A 158 15.53 4.64 1.42
N TYR A 159 15.86 3.40 1.12
CA TYR A 159 15.96 2.37 2.15
C TYR A 159 16.98 2.76 3.20
N VAL A 160 16.60 2.65 4.47
CA VAL A 160 17.50 2.88 5.60
C VAL A 160 17.31 1.79 6.65
N LYS A 161 18.36 1.55 7.44
CA LYS A 161 18.35 0.57 8.52
C LYS A 161 17.81 1.23 9.80
N ILE A 162 16.70 0.73 10.32
CA ILE A 162 16.03 1.20 11.54
C ILE A 162 15.79 -0.03 12.43
N ASP A 163 16.32 -0.02 13.65
CA ASP A 163 16.22 -1.15 14.60
C ASP A 163 16.57 -2.52 13.99
N GLY A 164 17.53 -2.56 13.05
CA GLY A 164 17.96 -3.78 12.37
C GLY A 164 17.19 -4.12 11.09
N PHE A 165 16.06 -3.47 10.82
CA PHE A 165 15.26 -3.68 9.61
C PHE A 165 15.63 -2.67 8.54
N LEU A 166 15.81 -3.14 7.30
CA LEU A 166 15.96 -2.26 6.14
C LEU A 166 14.56 -1.91 5.61
N PHE A 167 14.18 -0.64 5.70
CA PHE A 167 12.82 -0.15 5.46
C PHE A 167 12.82 1.09 4.55
N PRO A 168 11.86 1.25 3.63
CA PRO A 168 11.84 2.40 2.73
C PRO A 168 11.47 3.67 3.50
N HIS A 169 12.07 4.81 3.14
CA HIS A 169 11.62 6.11 3.65
C HIS A 169 10.55 6.76 2.77
N LYS A 170 10.43 6.35 1.51
CA LYS A 170 9.45 6.89 0.58
C LYS A 170 8.84 5.79 -0.27
N ILE A 171 7.53 5.85 -0.43
CA ILE A 171 6.74 4.98 -1.29
C ILE A 171 5.97 5.88 -2.25
N ILE A 172 6.01 5.58 -3.54
CA ILE A 172 5.15 6.20 -4.54
C ILE A 172 4.25 5.12 -5.12
N VAL A 173 2.94 5.35 -5.13
CA VAL A 173 1.96 4.47 -5.76
C VAL A 173 1.23 5.26 -6.84
N SER A 174 1.36 4.85 -8.09
CA SER A 174 0.77 5.51 -9.25
C SER A 174 -0.20 4.57 -9.93
N ASN A 175 -1.48 4.92 -9.95
CA ASN A 175 -2.48 4.28 -10.80
C ASN A 175 -2.57 5.08 -12.11
N ASN A 176 -2.09 4.48 -13.19
CA ASN A 176 -1.90 5.13 -14.48
C ASN A 176 -3.04 4.83 -15.47
N ASN A 177 -4.23 4.44 -14.96
CA ASN A 177 -5.41 4.29 -15.81
C ASN A 177 -5.73 5.59 -16.55
N ALA A 178 -5.78 5.50 -17.89
CA ALA A 178 -5.81 6.65 -18.79
C ALA A 178 -6.94 7.65 -18.55
N SER A 179 -8.08 7.23 -17.97
CA SER A 179 -9.22 8.11 -17.70
C SER A 179 -9.08 8.94 -16.42
N ASN A 180 -8.30 8.47 -15.45
CA ASN A 180 -8.23 9.06 -14.12
C ASN A 180 -6.93 8.71 -13.37
N PRO A 181 -5.78 9.22 -13.83
CA PRO A 181 -4.51 8.94 -13.17
C PRO A 181 -4.49 9.54 -11.76
N ILE A 182 -3.98 8.75 -10.82
CA ILE A 182 -3.84 9.11 -9.40
C ILE A 182 -2.46 8.70 -8.94
N SER A 183 -1.78 9.56 -8.19
CA SER A 183 -0.53 9.21 -7.51
C SER A 183 -0.63 9.50 -6.00
N LEU A 184 -0.04 8.63 -5.21
CA LEU A 184 0.10 8.73 -3.77
C LEU A 184 1.59 8.65 -3.42
N THR A 185 2.15 9.73 -2.87
CA THR A 185 3.50 9.71 -2.30
C THR A 185 3.42 9.67 -0.78
N ILE A 186 4.04 8.68 -0.16
CA ILE A 186 4.09 8.48 1.28
C ILE A 186 5.53 8.61 1.75
N ASN A 187 5.83 9.63 2.55
CA ASN A 187 7.13 9.83 3.17
C ASN A 187 7.06 9.42 4.64
N TYR A 188 7.85 8.42 5.02
CA TYR A 188 7.95 7.93 6.40
C TYR A 188 8.88 8.84 7.21
N ASN A 189 8.31 9.50 8.21
CA ASN A 189 9.03 10.45 9.05
C ASN A 189 9.59 9.79 10.31
N ASN A 190 8.87 8.80 10.83
CA ASN A 190 9.28 8.05 12.02
C ASN A 190 8.68 6.65 11.97
N VAL A 191 9.52 5.64 12.11
CA VAL A 191 9.16 4.23 12.09
C VAL A 191 9.61 3.59 13.40
N VAL A 192 8.74 2.82 14.04
CA VAL A 192 9.02 2.12 15.29
C VAL A 192 8.56 0.68 15.16
N PHE A 193 9.47 -0.27 15.39
CA PHE A 193 9.20 -1.70 15.25
C PHE A 193 8.98 -2.39 16.59
N ASN A 194 8.22 -3.49 16.56
CA ASN A 194 8.09 -4.47 17.65
C ASN A 194 7.69 -3.85 19.00
N LYS A 195 6.91 -2.77 18.97
CA LYS A 195 6.25 -2.19 20.15
C LYS A 195 4.74 -2.38 20.04
N GLU A 196 4.08 -2.48 21.19
CA GLU A 196 2.63 -2.58 21.23
C GLU A 196 1.98 -1.42 20.46
N VAL A 197 1.08 -1.74 19.54
CA VAL A 197 0.32 -0.76 18.77
C VAL A 197 -1.11 -0.70 19.29
N LYS A 198 -1.56 0.50 19.66
CA LYS A 198 -2.96 0.72 20.02
C LYS A 198 -3.78 1.01 18.78
N THR A 199 -4.93 0.36 18.62
CA THR A 199 -5.73 0.43 17.39
C THR A 199 -7.17 0.86 17.69
N PRO A 200 -7.39 2.00 18.39
CA PRO A 200 -8.74 2.39 18.80
C PRO A 200 -9.60 2.63 17.57
N PHE A 201 -10.70 1.90 17.48
CA PHE A 201 -11.65 2.03 16.38
C PHE A 201 -13.07 1.89 16.93
N ARG A 202 -13.86 2.96 16.77
CA ARG A 202 -15.26 2.99 17.19
C ARG A 202 -16.01 3.93 16.26
N ILE A 203 -16.99 3.39 15.55
CA ILE A 203 -17.89 4.18 14.72
C ILE A 203 -18.80 5.01 15.65
N PRO A 204 -18.82 6.34 15.52
CA PRO A 204 -19.71 7.17 16.34
C PRO A 204 -21.18 6.91 15.99
N LYS A 205 -22.06 6.89 17.00
CA LYS A 205 -23.49 6.54 16.81
C LYS A 205 -24.26 7.42 15.82
N LYS A 206 -23.80 8.65 15.57
CA LYS A 206 -24.44 9.64 14.68
C LYS A 206 -23.91 9.59 13.25
N PHE A 207 -23.05 8.63 12.92
CA PHE A 207 -22.46 8.53 11.60
C PHE A 207 -23.31 7.63 10.73
N GLU A 208 -23.45 8.00 9.45
CA GLU A 208 -24.31 7.30 8.52
C GLU A 208 -23.52 6.28 7.69
N PRO A 209 -24.04 5.05 7.50
CA PRO A 209 -23.41 4.07 6.63
C PRO A 209 -23.51 4.49 5.16
N VAL A 210 -22.40 4.36 4.44
CA VAL A 210 -22.33 4.51 2.98
C VAL A 210 -22.18 3.12 2.37
N LYS A 211 -22.83 2.89 1.23
CA LYS A 211 -22.60 1.71 0.40
C LYS A 211 -21.74 2.11 -0.80
N LEU A 212 -20.73 1.29 -1.13
CA LEU A 212 -20.05 1.40 -2.41
C LEU A 212 -21.12 1.21 -3.50
N LYS A 213 -21.26 2.20 -4.39
CA LYS A 213 -22.13 2.13 -5.56
C LYS A 213 -21.35 1.49 -6.68
#